data_AF-A0A3Q3F1S7-F1
#
_entry.id   AF-A0A3Q3F1S7-F1
#
_cell.length_a   1.000
_cell.length_b   1.000
_cell.length_c   1.000
_cell.angle_alpha   90.00
_cell.angle_beta   90.00
_cell.angle_gamma   90.00
#
_symmetry.space_group_name_H-M   'P 1'
#
loop_
_entity.id
_entity.type
_entity.pdbx_description
1 polymer ?
#
loop_
_entity_poly.entity_id
_entity_poly.type
_entity_poly.pdbx_seq_one_letter_code
_entity_poly.pdbx_strand_id
1 'polypeptide(L)'
;MRNRPRGSHLGLLLLASQLFQVGLDNVPPVTLAVLGLNAYLYLFPAAPLMKACVSVQQAYWFRDWRRLLLSPLHHVDDWHLYFNMASFLWKGISLERRLGGAWFAYLLSVFSLLTGLVYLVLEAGLTELTQDQSYSMVCAVGFSGVLFALKVLNNHYNPGGVTYVMGFPVSNQYASWAELVLIHITSPGTSFVGHLAGILVGLLYTAGPLKAIMKKCAALVTSNGYNSRPGVNFSSSGSSGYRSTGGGYSGYHQYAPNDASPPSSSYSGGMTEEEQLEAAIRNSLNERGQTNQRGAPPPPPYGFHLPPEASAEDIRMRRLRRFD
;
A
#
# COMPACT_ATOMS: atom_id res chain seq x y z
N MET A 1 5.72 -36.29 -22.67
CA MET A 1 4.98 -35.93 -21.44
C MET A 1 5.95 -36.09 -20.28
N ARG A 2 6.55 -35.00 -19.79
CA ARG A 2 7.55 -35.07 -18.71
C ARG A 2 6.76 -35.08 -17.40
N ASN A 3 6.75 -36.23 -16.73
CA ASN A 3 6.12 -36.41 -15.42
C ASN A 3 6.61 -35.29 -14.50
N ARG A 4 5.68 -34.47 -13.99
CA ARG A 4 5.94 -33.63 -12.81
C ARG A 4 6.46 -34.60 -11.74
N PRO A 5 7.69 -34.44 -11.23
CA PRO A 5 8.05 -35.17 -10.02
C PRO A 5 6.97 -34.81 -8.99
N ARG A 6 6.55 -35.79 -8.18
CA ARG A 6 5.68 -35.55 -7.02
C ARG A 6 6.42 -34.60 -6.08
N GLY A 7 6.39 -33.30 -6.40
CA GLY A 7 6.87 -32.26 -5.53
C GLY A 7 6.03 -32.35 -4.28
N SER A 8 6.67 -32.52 -3.14
CA SER A 8 6.01 -32.39 -1.86
C SER A 8 5.19 -31.12 -1.90
N HIS A 9 3.89 -31.18 -1.60
CA HIS A 9 3.00 -30.01 -1.47
C HIS A 9 3.38 -29.15 -0.24
N LEU A 10 4.66 -29.14 0.13
CA LEU A 10 5.19 -28.55 1.34
C LEU A 10 5.09 -27.04 1.30
N GLY A 11 5.38 -26.40 0.16
CA GLY A 11 5.21 -24.97 -0.05
C GLY A 11 3.74 -24.55 0.11
N LEU A 12 2.79 -25.31 -0.44
CA LEU A 12 1.36 -25.07 -0.20
C LEU A 12 0.97 -25.25 1.27
N LEU A 13 1.48 -26.29 1.95
CA LEU A 13 1.23 -26.51 3.37
C LEU A 13 1.82 -25.40 4.25
N LEU A 14 3.03 -24.92 3.93
CA LEU A 14 3.67 -23.81 4.60
C LEU A 14 2.90 -22.50 4.36
N LEU A 15 2.40 -22.28 3.14
CA LEU A 15 1.56 -21.12 2.82
C LEU A 15 0.25 -21.17 3.63
N ALA A 16 -0.37 -22.34 3.74
CA ALA A 16 -1.56 -22.53 4.57
C ALA A 16 -1.25 -22.28 6.04
N SER A 17 -0.15 -22.82 6.57
CA SER A 17 0.32 -22.57 7.94
C SER A 17 0.53 -21.08 8.21
N GLN A 18 1.17 -20.36 7.29
CA GLN A 18 1.37 -18.92 7.40
C GLN A 18 0.04 -18.14 7.38
N LEU A 19 -0.91 -18.57 6.55
CA LEU A 19 -2.24 -17.97 6.50
C LEU A 19 -3.02 -18.20 7.81
N PHE A 20 -2.90 -19.39 8.41
CA PHE A 20 -3.46 -19.67 9.75
C PHE A 20 -2.79 -18.85 10.85
N GLN A 21 -1.47 -18.66 10.80
CA GLN A 21 -0.74 -17.83 11.76
C GLN A 21 -1.15 -16.36 11.70
N VAL A 22 -1.37 -15.83 10.49
CA VAL A 22 -1.87 -14.46 10.30
C VAL A 22 -3.35 -14.37 10.70
N GLY A 23 -4.14 -15.40 10.43
CA GLY A 23 -5.58 -15.45 10.63
C GLY A 23 -6.33 -14.83 9.44
N LEU A 24 -7.34 -15.55 8.93
CA LEU A 24 -8.10 -15.15 7.73
C LEU A 24 -8.77 -13.78 7.89
N ASP A 25 -9.30 -13.48 9.07
CA ASP A 25 -9.97 -12.21 9.35
C ASP A 25 -9.02 -11.00 9.33
N ASN A 26 -7.71 -11.25 9.49
CA ASN A 26 -6.70 -10.20 9.40
C ASN A 26 -6.28 -9.91 7.96
N VAL A 27 -6.57 -10.79 7.00
CA VAL A 27 -6.17 -10.63 5.61
C VAL A 27 -7.23 -9.82 4.86
N PRO A 28 -6.88 -8.66 4.30
CA PRO A 28 -7.79 -7.88 3.47
C PRO A 28 -8.32 -8.68 2.26
N PRO A 29 -9.54 -8.39 1.79
CA PRO A 29 -10.26 -9.25 0.86
C PRO A 29 -9.60 -9.36 -0.53
N VAL A 30 -9.01 -8.29 -1.06
CA VAL A 30 -8.36 -8.35 -2.39
C VAL A 30 -7.08 -9.18 -2.31
N THR A 31 -6.30 -9.00 -1.25
CA THR A 31 -5.09 -9.78 -0.97
C THR A 31 -5.45 -11.26 -0.84
N LEU A 32 -6.48 -11.59 -0.07
CA LEU A 32 -6.93 -12.97 0.10
C LEU A 32 -7.42 -13.57 -1.22
N ALA A 33 -8.21 -12.83 -2.00
CA ALA A 33 -8.72 -13.27 -3.30
C ALA A 33 -7.59 -13.54 -4.30
N VAL A 34 -6.60 -12.65 -4.41
CA VAL A 34 -5.46 -12.82 -5.32
C VAL A 34 -4.55 -13.97 -4.87
N LEU A 35 -4.33 -14.13 -3.56
CA LEU A 35 -3.58 -15.26 -3.01
C LEU A 35 -4.30 -16.59 -3.32
N GLY A 36 -5.61 -16.64 -3.06
CA GLY A 36 -6.46 -17.79 -3.36
C GLY A 36 -6.47 -18.13 -4.85
N LEU A 37 -6.57 -17.13 -5.73
CA LEU A 37 -6.55 -17.31 -7.18
C LEU A 37 -5.21 -17.92 -7.65
N ASN A 38 -4.07 -17.45 -7.14
CA ASN A 38 -2.76 -17.99 -7.49
C ASN A 38 -2.58 -19.43 -6.98
N ALA A 39 -3.02 -19.72 -5.75
CA ALA A 39 -3.00 -21.08 -5.21
C ALA A 39 -3.92 -22.02 -6.00
N TYR A 40 -5.12 -21.56 -6.36
CA TYR A 40 -6.07 -22.30 -7.17
C TYR A 40 -5.50 -22.60 -8.56
N LEU A 41 -4.98 -21.60 -9.27
CA LEU A 41 -4.41 -21.77 -10.61
C LEU A 41 -3.12 -22.60 -10.60
N TYR A 42 -2.41 -22.68 -9.48
CA TYR A 42 -1.28 -23.61 -9.34
C TYR A 42 -1.74 -25.08 -9.27
N LEU A 43 -2.82 -25.36 -8.53
CA LEU A 43 -3.43 -26.69 -8.43
C LEU A 43 -4.18 -27.09 -9.71
N PHE A 44 -4.89 -26.14 -10.30
CA PHE A 44 -5.72 -26.30 -11.50
C PHE A 44 -5.27 -25.30 -12.58
N PRO A 45 -4.16 -25.58 -13.29
CA PRO A 45 -3.59 -24.65 -14.26
C PRO A 45 -4.52 -24.46 -15.46
N ALA A 46 -4.86 -23.20 -15.74
CA ALA A 46 -5.70 -22.83 -16.88
C ALA A 46 -5.00 -23.11 -18.23
N ALA A 47 -3.67 -23.10 -18.25
CA ALA A 47 -2.88 -23.46 -19.41
C ALA A 47 -1.59 -24.19 -19.01
N PRO A 48 -1.01 -25.04 -19.89
CA PRO A 48 0.33 -25.54 -19.71
C PRO A 48 1.33 -24.39 -19.58
N LEU A 49 2.39 -24.56 -18.76
CA LEU A 49 3.38 -23.52 -18.49
C LEU A 49 3.95 -22.86 -19.76
N MET A 50 4.22 -23.67 -20.81
CA MET A 50 4.72 -23.20 -22.11
C MET A 50 3.75 -22.28 -22.87
N LYS A 51 2.45 -22.35 -22.56
CA LYS A 51 1.41 -21.48 -23.13
C LYS A 51 1.10 -20.26 -22.25
N ALA A 52 1.48 -20.29 -20.97
CA ALA A 52 1.25 -19.19 -20.03
C ALA A 52 2.43 -18.22 -19.94
N CYS A 53 3.66 -18.70 -20.19
CA CYS A 53 4.86 -17.88 -20.08
C CYS A 53 4.91 -16.77 -21.15
N VAL A 54 5.48 -15.63 -20.76
CA VAL A 54 5.63 -14.44 -21.60
C VAL A 54 7.07 -14.30 -22.05
N SER A 55 7.24 -13.88 -23.29
CA SER A 55 8.51 -13.79 -24.02
C SER A 55 8.28 -12.95 -25.27
N VAL A 56 9.32 -12.28 -25.76
CA VAL A 56 9.23 -11.42 -26.94
C VAL A 56 8.71 -12.20 -28.13
N GLN A 57 9.19 -13.44 -28.30
CA GLN A 57 8.80 -14.24 -29.45
C GLN A 57 7.30 -14.50 -29.52
N GLN A 58 6.72 -14.94 -28.42
CA GLN A 58 5.32 -15.32 -28.31
C GLN A 58 4.39 -14.11 -28.26
N ALA A 59 4.80 -13.02 -27.60
CA ALA A 59 3.96 -11.82 -27.50
C ALA A 59 3.99 -10.97 -28.77
N TYR A 60 5.18 -10.73 -29.35
CA TYR A 60 5.35 -9.82 -30.47
C TYR A 60 5.08 -10.49 -31.82
N TRP A 61 5.73 -11.62 -32.12
CA TRP A 61 5.55 -12.29 -33.43
C TRP A 61 4.26 -13.11 -33.51
N PHE A 62 3.90 -13.83 -32.43
CA PHE A 62 2.67 -14.63 -32.41
C PHE A 62 1.43 -13.88 -31.90
N ARG A 63 1.58 -12.60 -31.51
CA ARG A 63 0.49 -11.72 -31.02
C ARG A 63 -0.34 -12.31 -29.88
N ASP A 64 0.26 -13.17 -29.05
CA ASP A 64 -0.43 -13.82 -27.94
C ASP A 64 -0.35 -12.98 -26.65
N TRP A 65 -1.03 -11.84 -26.67
CA TRP A 65 -1.07 -10.88 -25.57
C TRP A 65 -1.75 -11.41 -24.30
N ARG A 66 -2.50 -12.52 -24.40
CA ARG A 66 -3.13 -13.19 -23.24
C ARG A 66 -2.08 -13.67 -22.24
N ARG A 67 -0.85 -13.92 -22.70
CA ARG A 67 0.29 -14.29 -21.85
C ARG A 67 0.68 -13.22 -20.84
N LEU A 68 0.43 -11.94 -21.12
CA LEU A 68 0.64 -10.86 -20.15
C LEU A 68 -0.26 -10.99 -18.92
N LEU A 69 -1.47 -11.53 -19.11
CA LEU A 69 -2.42 -11.76 -18.02
C LEU A 69 -2.18 -13.09 -17.32
N LEU A 70 -1.81 -14.13 -18.09
CA LEU A 70 -1.61 -15.48 -17.55
C LEU A 70 -0.28 -15.65 -16.82
N SER A 71 0.79 -14.99 -17.29
CA SER A 71 2.15 -15.16 -16.77
C SER A 71 2.27 -14.85 -15.27
N PRO A 72 1.73 -13.73 -14.74
CA PRO A 72 1.80 -13.43 -13.31
C PRO A 72 1.08 -14.45 -12.41
N LEU A 73 0.12 -15.19 -12.97
CA LEU A 73 -0.73 -16.14 -12.24
C LEU A 73 -0.20 -17.59 -12.28
N HIS A 74 0.80 -17.87 -13.11
CA HIS A 74 1.38 -19.22 -13.24
C HIS A 74 2.73 -19.30 -12.54
N HIS A 75 2.96 -20.42 -11.85
CA HIS A 75 4.18 -20.69 -11.09
C HIS A 75 4.79 -22.02 -11.54
N VAL A 76 6.13 -22.06 -11.61
CA VAL A 76 6.88 -23.21 -12.11
C VAL A 76 6.82 -24.39 -11.15
N ASP A 77 6.99 -24.11 -9.86
CA ASP A 77 7.13 -25.09 -8.78
C ASP A 77 6.54 -24.56 -7.46
N ASP A 78 6.52 -25.46 -6.47
CA ASP A 78 5.84 -25.27 -5.18
C ASP A 78 6.55 -24.22 -4.30
N TRP A 79 7.87 -24.18 -4.36
CA TRP A 79 8.67 -23.19 -3.62
C TRP A 79 8.53 -21.80 -4.24
N HIS A 80 8.54 -21.72 -5.58
CA HIS A 80 8.31 -20.47 -6.29
C HIS A 80 6.93 -19.88 -5.95
N LEU A 81 5.87 -20.70 -5.89
CA LEU A 81 4.56 -20.25 -5.41
C LEU A 81 4.63 -19.79 -3.94
N TYR A 82 5.20 -20.60 -3.05
CA TYR A 82 5.28 -20.29 -1.62
C TYR A 82 5.94 -18.94 -1.36
N PHE A 83 7.16 -18.71 -1.87
CA PHE A 83 7.88 -17.47 -1.61
C PHE A 83 7.17 -16.25 -2.22
N ASN A 84 6.58 -16.39 -3.40
CA ASN A 84 5.79 -15.31 -4.00
C ASN A 84 4.56 -14.97 -3.15
N MET A 85 3.77 -15.97 -2.76
CA MET A 85 2.52 -15.74 -2.05
C MET A 85 2.75 -15.35 -0.58
N ALA A 86 3.80 -15.87 0.07
CA ALA A 86 4.22 -15.43 1.40
C ALA A 86 4.65 -13.96 1.39
N SER A 87 5.45 -13.56 0.39
CA SER A 87 5.87 -12.16 0.20
C SER A 87 4.69 -11.25 -0.16
N PHE A 88 3.76 -11.76 -0.98
CA PHE A 88 2.53 -11.06 -1.33
C PHE A 88 1.64 -10.83 -0.11
N LEU A 89 1.46 -11.84 0.74
CA LEU A 89 0.58 -11.76 1.91
C LEU A 89 0.94 -10.54 2.78
N TRP A 90 2.20 -10.41 3.17
CA TRP A 90 2.65 -9.29 4.00
C TRP A 90 2.55 -7.93 3.29
N LYS A 91 2.96 -7.86 2.01
CA LYS A 91 2.91 -6.62 1.21
C LYS A 91 1.47 -6.20 0.94
N GLY A 92 0.60 -7.17 0.64
CA GLY A 92 -0.82 -6.99 0.37
C GLY A 92 -1.57 -6.51 1.60
N ILE A 93 -1.36 -7.14 2.77
CA ILE A 93 -1.94 -6.66 4.03
C ILE A 93 -1.56 -5.21 4.30
N SER A 94 -0.27 -4.86 4.18
CA SER A 94 0.24 -3.51 4.40
C SER A 94 -0.37 -2.50 3.42
N LEU A 95 -0.30 -2.80 2.13
CA LEU A 95 -0.67 -1.86 1.06
C LEU A 95 -2.19 -1.75 0.89
N GLU A 96 -2.95 -2.84 0.97
CA GLU A 96 -4.40 -2.81 0.83
C GLU A 96 -5.07 -2.04 1.96
N ARG A 97 -4.59 -2.21 3.20
CA ARG A 97 -5.08 -1.43 4.35
C ARG A 97 -4.79 0.07 4.18
N ARG A 98 -3.65 0.41 3.58
CA ARG A 98 -3.26 1.81 3.36
C ARG A 98 -3.95 2.46 2.16
N LEU A 99 -4.17 1.71 1.08
CA LEU A 99 -4.69 2.23 -0.19
C LEU A 99 -6.20 2.04 -0.36
N GLY A 100 -6.79 1.13 0.41
CA GLY A 100 -8.15 0.63 0.21
C GLY A 100 -8.22 -0.45 -0.87
N GLY A 101 -9.17 -1.37 -0.72
CA GLY A 101 -9.32 -2.55 -1.58
C GLY A 101 -9.47 -2.23 -3.07
N ALA A 102 -10.37 -1.30 -3.43
CA ALA A 102 -10.63 -0.96 -4.83
C ALA A 102 -9.40 -0.38 -5.55
N TRP A 103 -8.70 0.56 -4.91
CA TRP A 103 -7.47 1.14 -5.48
C TRP A 103 -6.35 0.10 -5.53
N PHE A 104 -6.22 -0.74 -4.50
CA PHE A 104 -5.24 -1.82 -4.49
C PHE A 104 -5.48 -2.85 -5.61
N ALA A 105 -6.73 -3.26 -5.85
CA ALA A 105 -7.09 -4.14 -6.97
C ALA A 105 -6.76 -3.52 -8.33
N TYR A 106 -7.06 -2.22 -8.52
CA TYR A 106 -6.70 -1.50 -9.74
C TYR A 106 -5.18 -1.42 -9.91
N LEU A 107 -4.45 -1.13 -8.82
CA LEU A 107 -3.00 -1.09 -8.80
C LEU A 107 -2.37 -2.43 -9.15
N LEU A 108 -2.84 -3.54 -8.57
CA LEU A 108 -2.38 -4.89 -8.90
C LEU A 108 -2.61 -5.23 -10.37
N SER A 109 -3.76 -4.83 -10.92
CA SER A 109 -4.10 -5.06 -12.33
C SER A 109 -3.14 -4.32 -13.26
N VAL A 110 -2.91 -3.03 -12.99
CA VAL A 110 -1.99 -2.20 -13.76
C VAL A 110 -0.54 -2.67 -13.62
N PHE A 111 -0.10 -2.99 -12.41
CA PHE A 111 1.26 -3.48 -12.17
C PHE A 111 1.50 -4.79 -12.91
N SER A 112 0.57 -5.76 -12.83
CA SER A 112 0.68 -7.05 -13.53
C SER A 112 0.89 -6.88 -15.04
N LEU A 113 0.10 -6.01 -15.68
CA LEU A 113 0.20 -5.73 -17.11
C LEU A 113 1.49 -4.97 -17.45
N LEU A 114 1.79 -3.88 -16.74
CA LEU A 114 2.95 -3.04 -17.04
C LEU A 114 4.26 -3.76 -16.79
N THR A 115 4.37 -4.61 -15.76
CA THR A 115 5.59 -5.39 -15.54
C THR A 115 5.86 -6.33 -16.70
N GLY A 116 4.83 -6.96 -17.26
CA GLY A 116 4.96 -7.80 -18.45
C GLY A 116 5.34 -6.99 -19.70
N LEU A 117 4.77 -5.80 -19.89
CA LEU A 117 5.13 -4.92 -21.02
C LEU A 117 6.55 -4.40 -20.92
N VAL A 118 6.98 -3.91 -19.75
CA VAL A 118 8.35 -3.45 -19.52
C VAL A 118 9.34 -4.61 -19.68
N TYR A 119 8.99 -5.81 -19.20
CA TYR A 119 9.79 -7.02 -19.43
C TYR A 119 10.01 -7.27 -20.93
N LEU A 120 8.96 -7.26 -21.75
CA LEU A 120 9.05 -7.44 -23.20
C LEU A 120 9.93 -6.38 -23.88
N VAL A 121 9.79 -5.11 -23.47
CA VAL A 121 10.61 -4.01 -24.01
C VAL A 121 12.08 -4.19 -23.64
N LEU A 122 12.38 -4.59 -22.41
CA LEU A 122 13.75 -4.83 -21.95
C LEU A 122 14.39 -6.00 -22.70
N GLU A 123 13.71 -7.15 -22.83
CA GLU A 123 14.22 -8.31 -23.56
C GLU A 123 14.41 -8.00 -25.05
N ALA A 124 13.47 -7.28 -25.68
CA ALA A 124 13.61 -6.85 -27.08
C ALA A 124 14.81 -5.91 -27.25
N GLY A 125 14.98 -4.95 -26.34
CA GLY A 125 16.14 -4.05 -26.34
C GLY A 125 17.46 -4.79 -26.13
N LEU A 126 17.49 -5.81 -25.26
CA LEU A 126 18.66 -6.66 -25.06
C LEU A 126 18.98 -7.51 -26.30
N THR A 127 17.97 -8.09 -26.96
CA THR A 127 18.16 -8.79 -28.25
C THR A 127 18.80 -7.88 -29.28
N GLU A 128 18.27 -6.67 -29.47
CA GLU A 128 18.82 -5.73 -30.45
C GLU A 128 20.22 -5.22 -30.07
N LEU A 129 20.48 -4.95 -28.78
CA LEU A 129 21.77 -4.44 -28.33
C LEU A 129 22.88 -5.50 -28.41
N THR A 130 22.58 -6.74 -28.07
CA THR A 130 23.55 -7.85 -28.03
C THR A 130 23.62 -8.63 -29.34
N GLN A 131 22.67 -8.40 -30.25
CA GLN A 131 22.46 -9.21 -31.45
C GLN A 131 22.27 -10.72 -31.14
N ASP A 132 21.81 -11.03 -29.92
CA ASP A 132 21.53 -12.39 -29.48
C ASP A 132 20.03 -12.63 -29.38
N GLN A 133 19.55 -13.52 -30.24
CA GLN A 133 18.14 -13.92 -30.30
C GLN A 133 17.70 -14.72 -29.07
N SER A 134 18.65 -15.24 -28.27
CA SER A 134 18.35 -16.04 -27.07
C SER A 134 17.46 -15.28 -26.09
N TYR A 135 17.69 -13.99 -25.88
CA TYR A 135 16.89 -13.11 -24.99
C TYR A 135 15.41 -13.06 -25.39
N SER A 136 15.12 -13.00 -26.70
CA SER A 136 13.74 -12.99 -27.20
C SER A 136 12.98 -14.30 -26.96
N MET A 137 13.71 -15.39 -26.71
CA MET A 137 13.17 -16.74 -26.47
C MET A 137 13.05 -17.08 -24.98
N VAL A 138 13.68 -16.30 -24.10
CA VAL A 138 13.59 -16.50 -22.65
C VAL A 138 12.14 -16.29 -22.23
N CYS A 139 11.59 -17.28 -21.53
CA CYS A 139 10.21 -17.25 -21.07
C CYS A 139 10.13 -16.96 -19.57
N ALA A 140 9.35 -15.95 -19.21
CA ALA A 140 9.11 -15.56 -17.83
C ALA A 140 7.68 -15.92 -17.37
N VAL A 141 7.58 -16.39 -16.13
CA VAL A 141 6.33 -16.63 -15.39
C VAL A 141 6.51 -16.24 -13.94
N GLY A 142 5.40 -15.93 -13.27
CA GLY A 142 5.35 -15.72 -11.84
C GLY A 142 4.99 -14.29 -11.46
N PHE A 143 4.47 -14.18 -10.23
CA PHE A 143 4.01 -12.91 -9.66
C PHE A 143 5.16 -12.01 -9.17
N SER A 144 6.41 -12.48 -9.25
CA SER A 144 7.57 -11.83 -8.63
C SER A 144 7.86 -10.43 -9.16
N GLY A 145 7.67 -10.15 -10.45
CA GLY A 145 7.79 -8.80 -11.01
C GLY A 145 6.82 -7.82 -10.33
N VAL A 146 5.57 -8.25 -10.10
CA VAL A 146 4.56 -7.48 -9.36
C VAL A 146 5.01 -7.25 -7.92
N LEU A 147 5.58 -8.27 -7.27
CA LEU A 147 6.08 -8.15 -5.89
C LEU A 147 7.23 -7.14 -5.77
N PHE A 148 8.12 -7.06 -6.75
CA PHE A 148 9.17 -6.04 -6.79
C PHE A 148 8.57 -4.64 -6.93
N ALA A 149 7.55 -4.47 -7.78
CA ALA A 149 6.83 -3.19 -7.91
C ALA A 149 6.14 -2.80 -6.59
N LEU A 150 5.47 -3.74 -5.94
CA LEU A 150 4.86 -3.54 -4.61
C LEU A 150 5.91 -3.26 -3.52
N LYS A 151 7.10 -3.87 -3.60
CA LYS A 151 8.20 -3.60 -2.67
C LYS A 151 8.68 -2.16 -2.80
N VAL A 152 8.93 -1.69 -4.03
CA VAL A 152 9.29 -0.29 -4.28
C VAL A 152 8.23 0.66 -3.72
N LEU A 153 6.95 0.36 -3.96
CA LEU A 153 5.84 1.15 -3.44
C LEU A 153 5.79 1.16 -1.90
N ASN A 154 5.91 0.00 -1.27
CA ASN A 154 5.91 -0.13 0.18
C ASN A 154 7.10 0.60 0.81
N ASN A 155 8.28 0.55 0.18
CA ASN A 155 9.46 1.25 0.64
C ASN A 155 9.34 2.77 0.49
N HIS A 156 8.76 3.24 -0.61
CA HIS A 156 8.46 4.67 -0.80
C HIS A 156 7.53 5.20 0.30
N TYR A 157 6.59 4.37 0.75
CA TYR A 157 5.69 4.66 1.84
C TYR A 157 6.32 4.62 3.25
N ASN A 158 7.55 4.11 3.35
CA ASN A 158 8.30 3.94 4.59
C ASN A 158 9.80 4.33 4.39
N PRO A 159 10.11 5.60 4.06
CA PRO A 159 11.44 6.00 3.57
C PRO A 159 12.57 5.88 4.61
N GLY A 160 12.25 5.99 5.91
CA GLY A 160 13.22 5.80 7.01
C GLY A 160 13.30 4.38 7.57
N GLY A 161 12.57 3.43 6.98
CA GLY A 161 12.53 2.05 7.47
C GLY A 161 13.77 1.24 7.09
N VAL A 162 13.99 0.18 7.85
CA VAL A 162 14.99 -0.86 7.58
C VAL A 162 14.25 -2.15 7.26
N THR A 163 14.63 -2.79 6.15
CA THR A 163 14.17 -4.13 5.78
C THR A 163 15.33 -5.09 5.87
N TYR A 164 15.09 -6.26 6.46
CA TYR A 164 16.09 -7.32 6.49
C TYR A 164 16.07 -8.11 5.19
N VAL A 165 17.20 -8.12 4.48
CA VAL A 165 17.41 -8.93 3.27
C VAL A 165 18.40 -10.03 3.63
N MET A 166 17.93 -11.29 3.69
CA MET A 166 18.69 -12.45 4.21
C MET A 166 19.38 -12.21 5.57
N GLY A 167 18.65 -11.57 6.50
CA GLY A 167 19.17 -11.29 7.85
C GLY A 167 20.07 -10.06 7.96
N PHE A 168 20.41 -9.40 6.85
CA PHE A 168 21.15 -8.14 6.87
C PHE A 168 20.21 -6.94 6.84
N PRO A 169 20.37 -5.96 7.76
CA PRO A 169 19.57 -4.75 7.76
C PRO A 169 19.95 -3.87 6.57
N VAL A 170 18.99 -3.56 5.70
CA VAL A 170 19.16 -2.67 4.55
C VAL A 170 18.14 -1.55 4.62
N SER A 171 18.59 -0.31 4.41
CA SER A 171 17.66 0.83 4.29
C SER A 171 16.66 0.59 3.16
N ASN A 172 15.39 0.92 3.38
CA ASN A 172 14.31 0.68 2.44
C ASN A 172 14.56 1.24 1.03
N GLN A 173 15.31 2.34 0.91
CA GLN A 173 15.70 2.92 -0.38
C GLN A 173 16.54 1.96 -1.25
N TYR A 174 17.36 1.10 -0.64
CA TYR A 174 18.24 0.16 -1.33
C TYR A 174 17.72 -1.28 -1.28
N ALA A 175 16.71 -1.58 -0.45
CA ALA A 175 16.27 -2.94 -0.20
C ALA A 175 15.79 -3.68 -1.46
N SER A 176 15.16 -3.00 -2.42
CA SER A 176 14.75 -3.62 -3.70
C SER A 176 15.94 -3.99 -4.57
N TRP A 177 16.97 -3.13 -4.63
CA TRP A 177 18.20 -3.38 -5.39
C TRP A 177 19.05 -4.47 -4.75
N ALA A 178 19.19 -4.44 -3.43
CA ALA A 178 19.91 -5.48 -2.69
C ALA A 178 19.27 -6.86 -2.89
N GLU A 179 17.93 -6.95 -2.83
CA GLU A 179 17.22 -8.20 -3.10
C GLU A 179 17.39 -8.66 -4.56
N LEU A 180 17.36 -7.74 -5.53
CA LEU A 180 17.59 -8.07 -6.95
C LEU A 180 18.96 -8.74 -7.17
N VAL A 181 20.04 -8.11 -6.66
CA VAL A 181 21.41 -8.64 -6.78
C VAL A 181 21.50 -10.01 -6.11
N LEU A 182 20.89 -10.16 -4.93
CA LEU A 182 20.98 -11.36 -4.16
C LEU A 182 20.22 -12.54 -4.79
N ILE A 183 19.02 -12.29 -5.33
CA ILE A 183 18.27 -13.30 -6.07
C ILE A 183 19.04 -13.71 -7.34
N HIS A 184 19.69 -12.77 -8.03
CA HIS A 184 20.49 -13.09 -9.20
C HIS A 184 21.67 -14.02 -8.89
N ILE A 185 22.36 -13.79 -7.76
CA ILE A 185 23.48 -14.63 -7.31
C ILE A 185 22.99 -16.01 -6.86
N THR A 186 21.89 -16.06 -6.10
CA THR A 186 21.40 -17.31 -5.49
C THR A 186 20.56 -18.17 -6.43
N SER A 187 19.90 -17.55 -7.42
CA SER A 187 19.05 -18.23 -8.38
C SER A 187 19.15 -17.56 -9.76
N PRO A 188 20.26 -17.79 -10.50
CA PRO A 188 20.47 -17.22 -11.82
C PRO A 188 19.44 -17.71 -12.86
N GLY A 189 18.70 -18.78 -12.56
CA GLY A 189 17.58 -19.26 -13.38
C GLY A 189 16.28 -18.46 -13.24
N THR A 190 16.22 -17.48 -12.33
CA THR A 190 15.09 -16.55 -12.23
C THR A 190 15.31 -15.34 -13.13
N SER A 191 14.25 -14.79 -13.72
CA SER A 191 14.36 -13.66 -14.66
C SER A 191 14.75 -12.38 -13.92
N PHE A 192 16.06 -12.09 -13.88
CA PHE A 192 16.61 -10.80 -13.45
C PHE A 192 15.89 -9.64 -14.14
N VAL A 193 15.65 -9.77 -15.45
CA VAL A 193 14.95 -8.77 -16.27
C VAL A 193 13.50 -8.59 -15.80
N GLY A 194 12.80 -9.66 -15.44
CA GLY A 194 11.45 -9.60 -14.88
C GLY A 194 11.39 -8.86 -13.54
N HIS A 195 12.34 -9.10 -12.64
CA HIS A 195 12.43 -8.37 -11.37
C HIS A 195 12.80 -6.88 -11.58
N LEU A 196 13.74 -6.61 -12.48
CA LEU A 196 14.10 -5.25 -12.89
C LEU A 196 12.90 -4.50 -13.46
N ALA A 197 12.12 -5.14 -14.34
CA ALA A 197 10.88 -4.57 -14.86
C ALA A 197 9.90 -4.20 -13.72
N GLY A 198 9.79 -5.06 -12.70
CA GLY A 198 9.06 -4.78 -11.46
C GLY A 198 9.53 -3.51 -10.76
N ILE A 199 10.83 -3.38 -10.53
CA ILE A 199 11.42 -2.18 -9.89
C ILE A 199 11.11 -0.93 -10.72
N LEU A 200 11.30 -0.97 -12.04
CA LEU A 200 11.04 0.15 -12.92
C LEU A 200 9.57 0.58 -12.91
N VAL A 201 8.63 -0.37 -12.94
CA VAL A 201 7.18 -0.07 -12.83
C VAL A 201 6.85 0.54 -11.46
N GLY A 202 7.44 0.01 -10.39
CA GLY A 202 7.30 0.58 -9.05
C GLY A 202 7.78 2.03 -8.99
N LEU A 203 8.95 2.33 -9.56
CA LEU A 203 9.49 3.69 -9.67
C LEU A 203 8.64 4.59 -10.55
N LEU A 204 8.12 4.07 -11.66
CA LEU A 204 7.22 4.81 -12.54
C LEU A 204 5.93 5.22 -11.81
N TYR A 205 5.47 4.41 -10.86
CA TYR A 205 4.33 4.75 -10.01
C TYR A 205 4.66 5.74 -8.89
N THR A 206 5.79 5.57 -8.20
CA THR A 206 6.13 6.37 -7.01
C THR A 206 6.79 7.71 -7.34
N ALA A 207 7.65 7.74 -8.35
CA ALA A 207 8.40 8.92 -8.78
C ALA A 207 8.03 9.38 -10.20
N GLY A 208 7.39 8.52 -11.00
CA GLY A 208 6.99 8.84 -12.38
C GLY A 208 5.52 9.24 -12.55
N PRO A 209 5.05 9.34 -13.81
CA PRO A 209 3.71 9.82 -14.13
C PRO A 209 2.59 8.78 -13.93
N LEU A 210 2.92 7.51 -13.68
CA LEU A 210 1.93 6.42 -13.73
C LEU A 210 0.80 6.61 -12.72
N LYS A 211 1.11 7.04 -11.48
CA LYS A 211 0.08 7.32 -10.48
C LYS A 211 -0.88 8.43 -10.93
N ALA A 212 -0.39 9.47 -11.60
CA ALA A 212 -1.22 10.55 -12.11
C ALA A 212 -2.12 10.08 -13.27
N ILE A 213 -1.57 9.26 -14.19
CA ILE A 213 -2.32 8.65 -15.29
C ILE A 213 -3.44 7.77 -14.74
N MET A 214 -3.12 6.89 -13.79
CA MET A 214 -4.09 6.00 -13.15
C MET A 214 -5.23 6.78 -12.47
N LYS A 215 -4.91 7.87 -11.76
CA LYS A 215 -5.94 8.73 -11.15
C LYS A 215 -6.87 9.35 -12.20
N LYS A 216 -6.32 9.83 -13.32
CA LYS A 216 -7.11 10.37 -14.43
C LYS A 216 -8.00 9.30 -15.07
N CYS A 217 -7.47 8.10 -15.32
CA CYS A 217 -8.25 6.98 -15.85
C CYS A 217 -9.40 6.58 -14.91
N ALA A 218 -9.14 6.50 -13.60
CA ALA A 218 -10.17 6.22 -12.62
C ALA A 218 -11.26 7.30 -12.60
N ALA A 219 -10.89 8.58 -12.67
CA ALA A 219 -11.84 9.68 -12.73
C ALA A 219 -12.70 9.67 -14.01
N LEU A 220 -12.14 9.28 -15.16
CA LEU A 220 -12.89 9.15 -16.41
C LEU A 220 -13.92 8.02 -16.37
N VAL A 221 -13.55 6.88 -15.78
CA VAL A 221 -14.45 5.74 -15.63
C VAL A 221 -15.59 6.08 -14.66
N THR A 222 -15.31 6.76 -13.55
CA THR A 222 -16.35 7.19 -12.62
C THR A 222 -17.23 8.31 -13.19
N SER A 223 -16.69 9.22 -14.01
CA SER A 223 -17.50 10.24 -14.69
C SER A 223 -18.43 9.64 -15.76
N ASN A 224 -18.01 8.56 -16.43
CA ASN A 224 -18.89 7.84 -17.38
C ASN A 224 -19.96 6.97 -16.68
N GLY A 225 -19.74 6.58 -15.42
CA GLY A 225 -20.70 5.82 -14.60
C GLY A 225 -21.78 6.69 -13.94
N TYR A 226 -21.58 8.01 -13.90
CA TYR A 226 -22.54 8.97 -13.33
C TYR A 226 -22.86 10.06 -14.36
N ASN A 227 -23.73 9.76 -15.31
CA ASN A 227 -24.62 10.76 -15.92
C ASN A 227 -25.70 11.23 -14.92
N SER A 228 -25.31 11.46 -13.67
CA SER A 228 -26.04 12.32 -12.74
C SER A 228 -25.09 13.47 -12.47
N ARG A 229 -25.21 14.50 -13.31
CA ARG A 229 -24.72 15.85 -13.00
C ARG A 229 -25.00 16.14 -11.52
N PRO A 230 -24.01 16.43 -10.66
CA PRO A 230 -24.27 17.41 -9.64
C PRO A 230 -24.42 18.72 -10.42
N GLY A 231 -25.65 19.14 -10.67
CA GLY A 231 -25.91 20.49 -11.12
C GLY A 231 -25.36 21.41 -10.04
N VAL A 232 -24.18 21.99 -10.28
CA VAL A 232 -23.69 23.13 -9.50
C VAL A 232 -24.54 24.32 -9.93
N ASN A 233 -25.78 24.34 -9.47
CA ASN A 233 -26.61 25.53 -9.50
C ASN A 233 -26.11 26.42 -8.37
N PHE A 234 -25.27 27.39 -8.70
CA PHE A 234 -25.15 28.60 -7.91
C PHE A 234 -26.47 29.35 -8.00
N SER A 235 -27.44 28.99 -7.16
CA SER A 235 -28.57 29.87 -6.86
C SER A 235 -28.16 30.83 -5.75
N SER A 236 -27.53 31.92 -6.16
CA SER A 236 -27.52 33.17 -5.40
C SER A 236 -28.95 33.71 -5.36
N SER A 237 -29.64 33.51 -4.24
CA SER A 237 -30.87 34.26 -3.96
C SER A 237 -31.16 34.29 -2.47
N GLY A 238 -30.98 35.47 -1.87
CA GLY A 238 -32.00 36.04 -0.99
C GLY A 238 -31.98 35.62 0.47
N SER A 239 -31.58 36.58 1.30
CA SER A 239 -31.91 36.69 2.72
C SER A 239 -33.40 36.45 2.98
N SER A 240 -33.73 35.48 3.83
CA SER A 240 -35.00 35.35 4.55
C SER A 240 -34.74 34.34 5.68
N GLY A 241 -35.19 34.47 6.91
CA GLY A 241 -36.09 35.38 7.59
C GLY A 241 -36.38 34.67 8.91
N TYR A 242 -36.26 35.38 10.02
CA TYR A 242 -36.51 34.90 11.38
C TYR A 242 -37.87 34.17 11.47
N ARG A 243 -37.89 32.92 11.94
CA ARG A 243 -39.12 32.32 12.51
C ARG A 243 -38.80 31.57 13.79
N SER A 244 -39.14 32.26 14.87
CA SER A 244 -39.39 31.75 16.21
C SER A 244 -40.52 30.73 16.18
N THR A 245 -40.29 29.57 16.81
CA THR A 245 -41.35 28.74 17.38
C THR A 245 -40.84 28.27 18.74
N GLY A 246 -41.40 28.89 19.77
CA GLY A 246 -41.16 28.56 21.16
C GLY A 246 -42.07 27.44 21.68
N GLY A 247 -41.70 26.97 22.87
CA GLY A 247 -42.42 26.01 23.72
C GLY A 247 -41.64 24.71 23.86
N GLY A 248 -41.09 24.31 25.01
CA GLY A 248 -41.13 24.83 26.38
C GLY A 248 -40.71 23.70 27.33
N TYR A 249 -40.18 24.07 28.50
CA TYR A 249 -39.76 23.25 29.66
C TYR A 249 -38.47 22.42 29.55
N SER A 250 -37.64 22.24 30.58
CA SER A 250 -37.11 23.07 31.68
C SER A 250 -36.06 22.17 32.36
N GLY A 251 -34.88 22.67 32.70
CA GLY A 251 -33.89 21.89 33.44
C GLY A 251 -32.72 22.76 33.87
N TYR A 252 -32.85 23.37 35.04
CA TYR A 252 -31.90 24.26 35.69
C TYR A 252 -30.55 23.57 35.97
N HIS A 253 -29.44 24.22 35.60
CA HIS A 253 -28.26 24.36 36.46
C HIS A 253 -27.56 25.68 36.15
N GLN A 254 -27.45 26.51 37.18
CA GLN A 254 -26.86 27.85 37.18
C GLN A 254 -25.66 27.80 38.12
N TYR A 255 -24.46 28.12 37.65
CA TYR A 255 -23.43 28.77 38.46
C TYR A 255 -22.54 29.66 37.58
N ALA A 256 -22.05 30.71 38.24
CA ALA A 256 -21.63 32.03 37.77
C ALA A 256 -20.16 32.10 37.24
N PRO A 257 -19.70 33.27 36.72
CA PRO A 257 -18.75 33.38 35.62
C PRO A 257 -17.32 33.74 36.07
N ASN A 258 -16.33 33.35 35.27
CA ASN A 258 -15.11 34.10 34.93
C ASN A 258 -14.07 33.11 34.38
N ASP A 259 -13.87 33.11 33.05
CA ASP A 259 -12.54 33.10 32.43
C ASP A 259 -12.71 33.22 30.92
N ALA A 260 -12.22 34.33 30.38
CA ALA A 260 -12.23 34.64 28.96
C ALA A 260 -11.32 33.65 28.20
N SER A 261 -11.91 32.58 27.69
CA SER A 261 -11.28 31.66 26.74
C SER A 261 -11.23 32.32 25.35
N PRO A 262 -10.09 32.33 24.63
CA PRO A 262 -10.03 32.80 23.25
C PRO A 262 -10.79 31.83 22.32
N PRO A 263 -11.28 32.31 21.15
CA PRO A 263 -12.24 31.57 20.34
C PRO A 263 -11.64 30.29 19.77
N SER A 264 -12.42 29.23 19.93
CA SER A 264 -12.25 27.87 19.43
C SER A 264 -11.82 27.80 17.97
N SER A 265 -10.87 26.91 17.72
CA SER A 265 -10.54 26.26 16.45
C SER A 265 -11.60 26.43 15.36
N SER A 266 -11.28 27.19 14.31
CA SER A 266 -12.04 27.15 13.07
C SER A 266 -12.10 25.71 12.56
N TYR A 267 -13.32 25.28 12.29
CA TYR A 267 -13.69 24.02 11.67
C TYR A 267 -12.84 23.73 10.42
N SER A 268 -11.97 22.72 10.49
CA SER A 268 -11.13 22.27 9.34
C SER A 268 -11.86 21.34 8.35
N GLY A 269 -13.18 21.20 8.48
CA GLY A 269 -13.98 20.35 7.60
C GLY A 269 -14.16 20.99 6.22
N GLY A 270 -13.30 20.65 5.27
CA GLY A 270 -13.41 21.07 3.86
C GLY A 270 -12.10 21.51 3.21
N MET A 271 -11.02 21.66 3.97
CA MET A 271 -9.70 22.04 3.44
C MET A 271 -8.93 20.83 2.89
N THR A 272 -8.18 21.06 1.83
CA THR A 272 -7.22 20.08 1.29
C THR A 272 -6.08 19.83 2.29
N GLU A 273 -5.37 18.69 2.19
CA GLU A 273 -4.28 18.35 3.13
C GLU A 273 -3.18 19.43 3.18
N GLU A 274 -2.93 20.10 2.06
CA GLU A 274 -1.95 21.17 1.93
C GLU A 274 -2.38 22.44 2.70
N GLU A 275 -3.65 22.83 2.59
CA GLU A 275 -4.22 23.98 3.32
C GLU A 275 -4.30 23.73 4.83
N GLN A 276 -4.58 22.50 5.24
CA GLN A 276 -4.55 22.14 6.65
C GLN A 276 -3.14 22.22 7.24
N LEU A 277 -2.13 21.77 6.47
CA LEU A 277 -0.73 21.85 6.87
C LEU A 277 -0.26 23.30 6.98
N GLU A 278 -0.62 24.15 6.01
CA GLU A 278 -0.26 25.56 6.02
C GLU A 278 -0.95 26.33 7.16
N ALA A 279 -2.22 26.05 7.43
CA ALA A 279 -2.94 26.60 8.57
C ALA A 279 -2.32 26.18 9.91
N ALA A 280 -1.90 24.91 10.04
CA ALA A 280 -1.21 24.41 11.23
C ALA A 280 0.15 25.09 11.43
N ILE A 281 0.94 25.26 10.36
CA ILE A 281 2.23 25.97 10.41
C ILE A 281 2.02 27.42 10.84
N ARG A 282 1.05 28.12 10.25
CA ARG A 282 0.73 29.51 10.58
C ARG A 282 0.30 29.70 12.03
N ASN A 283 -0.50 28.77 12.56
CA ASN A 283 -0.92 28.79 13.95
C ASN A 283 0.26 28.54 14.90
N SER A 284 1.17 27.61 14.55
CA SER A 284 2.38 27.35 15.36
C SER A 284 3.32 28.56 15.45
N LEU A 285 3.40 29.35 14.38
CA LEU A 285 4.20 30.58 14.35
C LEU A 285 3.59 31.69 15.20
N ASN A 286 2.26 31.81 15.19
CA ASN A 286 1.54 32.79 16.01
C ASN A 286 1.61 32.45 17.51
N GLU A 287 1.59 31.16 17.87
CA GLU A 287 1.70 30.70 19.26
C GLU A 287 3.09 30.99 19.86
N ARG A 288 4.14 30.95 19.02
CA ARG A 288 5.51 31.33 19.39
C ARG A 288 5.72 32.86 19.52
N GLY A 289 4.88 33.64 18.85
CA GLY A 289 4.90 35.11 18.94
C GLY A 289 4.27 35.65 20.21
N GLN A 290 3.24 34.99 20.74
CA GLN A 290 2.53 35.42 21.96
C GLN A 290 3.25 35.06 23.27
N THR A 291 4.15 34.08 23.26
CA THR A 291 4.89 33.64 24.46
C THR A 291 5.97 34.63 24.91
N ASN A 292 6.28 35.68 24.14
CA ASN A 292 7.26 36.71 24.52
C ASN A 292 6.71 37.85 25.40
N GLN A 293 5.43 37.83 25.81
CA GLN A 293 4.86 38.94 26.61
C GLN A 293 4.22 38.60 27.96
N ARG A 294 4.19 37.34 28.42
CA ARG A 294 3.75 37.04 29.79
C ARG A 294 4.63 35.96 30.39
N GLY A 295 5.20 36.24 31.56
CA GLY A 295 6.11 35.37 32.30
C GLY A 295 5.47 34.05 32.71
N ALA A 296 5.39 33.12 31.76
CA ALA A 296 5.15 31.70 32.02
C ALA A 296 6.51 30.99 32.15
N PRO A 297 6.67 30.06 33.11
CA PRO A 297 7.88 29.26 33.21
C PRO A 297 8.06 28.40 31.93
N PRO A 298 9.32 28.12 31.54
CA PRO A 298 9.60 27.38 30.31
C PRO A 298 8.98 25.97 30.36
N PRO A 299 8.53 25.43 29.22
CA PRO A 299 8.02 24.06 29.16
C PRO A 299 9.14 23.06 29.49
N PRO A 300 8.82 21.93 30.15
CA PRO A 300 9.82 20.94 30.50
C PRO A 300 10.43 20.28 29.24
N PRO A 301 11.71 19.88 29.29
CA PRO A 301 12.37 19.28 28.14
C PRO A 301 11.78 17.90 27.80
N TYR A 302 11.75 17.58 26.51
CA TYR A 302 11.25 16.30 25.99
C TYR A 302 12.14 15.14 26.46
N GLY A 303 11.58 14.26 27.30
CA GLY A 303 12.19 13.03 27.80
C GLY A 303 11.18 12.19 28.59
N PHE A 304 11.33 10.86 28.57
CA PHE A 304 10.47 9.93 29.31
C PHE A 304 10.53 10.21 30.81
N HIS A 305 9.44 10.71 31.39
CA HIS A 305 9.24 10.75 32.83
C HIS A 305 8.68 9.42 33.31
N LEU A 306 9.50 8.62 33.99
CA LEU A 306 8.99 7.58 34.89
C LEU A 306 8.37 8.30 36.10
N PRO A 307 7.10 8.05 36.47
CA PRO A 307 6.53 8.63 37.67
C PRO A 307 7.28 8.08 38.89
N PRO A 308 7.44 8.87 39.98
CA PRO A 308 8.01 8.36 41.22
C PRO A 308 7.17 7.17 41.69
N GLU A 309 7.84 6.11 42.17
CA GLU A 309 7.18 4.97 42.80
C GLU A 309 6.18 5.47 43.83
N ALA A 310 4.91 5.09 43.65
CA ALA A 310 3.85 5.48 44.57
C ALA A 310 4.21 5.00 45.97
N SER A 311 4.21 5.91 46.94
CA SER A 311 4.46 5.55 48.33
C SER A 311 3.41 4.53 48.80
N ALA A 312 3.77 3.67 49.75
CA ALA A 312 2.86 2.64 50.27
C ALA A 312 1.53 3.23 50.78
N GLU A 313 1.55 4.48 51.26
CA GLU A 313 0.38 5.20 51.73
C GLU A 313 -0.55 5.63 50.59
N ASP A 314 -0.02 5.99 49.42
CA ASP A 314 -0.81 6.33 48.22
C ASP A 314 -1.55 5.11 47.67
N ILE A 315 -0.91 3.95 47.71
CA ILE A 315 -1.52 2.67 47.30
C ILE A 315 -2.63 2.27 48.28
N ARG A 316 -2.42 2.49 49.58
CA ARG A 316 -3.42 2.25 50.63
C ARG A 316 -4.66 3.13 50.44
N MET A 317 -4.47 4.43 50.19
CA MET A 317 -5.59 5.37 49.97
C MET A 317 -6.39 5.05 48.70
N ARG A 318 -5.73 4.59 47.62
CA ARG A 318 -6.40 4.13 46.39
C ARG A 318 -7.21 2.85 46.58
N ARG A 319 -6.88 2.00 47.56
CA ARG A 319 -7.67 0.81 47.90
C ARG A 319 -8.91 1.16 48.71
N LEU A 320 -8.82 2.15 49.60
CA LEU A 320 -9.94 2.60 50.41
C LEU A 320 -11.03 3.29 49.58
N ARG A 321 -10.66 4.11 48.60
CA ARG A 321 -11.62 4.78 47.69
C ARG A 321 -12.31 3.86 46.67
N ARG A 322 -12.04 2.56 46.69
CA ARG A 322 -12.63 1.60 45.73
C ARG A 322 -13.95 0.99 46.21
N PHE A 323 -14.38 1.34 47.43
CA PHE A 323 -15.58 0.81 48.07
C PHE A 323 -16.59 1.90 48.47
N ASP A 324 -16.41 3.12 47.96
CA ASP A 324 -17.42 4.20 48.01
C ASP A 324 -17.96 4.47 46.60
#